data_AF-A0A7J4SYP3-F1
#
_entry.id   AF-A0A7J4SYP3-F1
#
_cell.length_a   1.000
_cell.length_b   1.000
_cell.length_c   1.000
_cell.angle_alpha   90.00
_cell.angle_beta   90.00
_cell.angle_gamma   90.00
#
_symmetry.space_group_name_H-M   'P 1'
#
loop_
_entity.id
_entity.type
_entity.pdbx_description
1 polymer ?
#
loop_
_entity_poly.entity_id
_entity_poly.type
_entity_poly.pdbx_seq_one_letter_code
_entity_poly.pdbx_strand_id
1 'polypeptide(L)' 'AIMVGIHKAAYETAKEYGRDGDYVFGANVAGFLKIAEAMLAQGVV' A
#
# COMPACT_ATOMS: atom_id res chain seq x y z
N ALA A 1 3.02 -9.97 14.25
CA ALA A 1 4.19 -10.15 13.37
C ALA A 1 4.21 -9.03 12.32
N ILE A 2 5.25 -8.20 12.29
CA ILE A 2 5.32 -6.99 11.43
C ILE A 2 5.58 -7.37 9.96
N MET A 3 6.60 -8.21 9.71
CA MET A 3 6.99 -8.58 8.34
C MET A 3 5.89 -9.32 7.57
N VAL A 4 5.08 -10.12 8.27
CA VAL A 4 3.92 -10.80 7.68
C VAL A 4 2.88 -9.79 7.18
N GLY A 5 2.65 -8.72 7.94
CA GLY A 5 1.74 -7.65 7.54
C GLY A 5 2.26 -6.86 6.33
N ILE A 6 3.56 -6.54 6.32
CA ILE A 6 4.20 -5.84 5.19
C ILE A 6 4.09 -6.67 3.91
N HIS A 7 4.42 -7.96 3.98
CA HIS A 7 4.32 -8.87 2.84
C HIS A 7 2.87 -9.00 2.35
N LYS A 8 1.92 -9.20 3.27
CA LYS A 8 0.49 -9.31 2.94
C LYS A 8 -0.02 -8.05 2.22
N ALA A 9 0.28 -6.86 2.73
CA ALA A 9 -0.14 -5.61 2.11
C ALA A 9 0.43 -5.45 0.69
N ALA A 10 1.74 -5.70 0.51
CA ALA A 10 2.36 -5.62 -0.81
C ALA A 10 1.75 -6.63 -1.80
N TYR A 11 1.49 -7.87 -1.35
CA TYR A 11 0.89 -8.91 -2.18
C TYR A 11 -0.55 -8.57 -2.60
N GLU A 12 -1.41 -8.23 -1.63
CA GLU A 12 -2.82 -7.94 -1.89
C GLU A 12 -2.99 -6.70 -2.76
N THR A 13 -2.25 -5.62 -2.50
CA THR A 13 -2.30 -4.40 -3.32
C THR A 13 -1.77 -4.65 -4.74
N ALA A 14 -0.67 -5.39 -4.90
CA ALA A 14 -0.18 -5.70 -6.25
C ALA A 14 -1.24 -6.46 -7.07
N LYS A 15 -1.92 -7.43 -6.44
CA LYS A 15 -3.01 -8.19 -7.05
C LYS A 15 -4.23 -7.34 -7.39
N GLU A 16 -4.67 -6.46 -6.48
CA GLU A 16 -5.82 -5.56 -6.67
C GLU A 16 -5.66 -4.66 -7.91
N TYR A 17 -4.42 -4.22 -8.17
CA TYR A 17 -4.09 -3.37 -9.31
C TYR A 17 -3.61 -4.15 -10.54
N GLY A 18 -3.83 -5.47 -10.59
CA GLY A 18 -3.54 -6.30 -11.77
C GLY A 18 -2.05 -6.55 -12.04
N ARG A 19 -1.19 -6.35 -11.03
CA ARG A 19 0.26 -6.58 -11.09
C ARG A 19 0.67 -7.68 -10.12
N ASP A 20 -0.04 -8.81 -10.14
CA ASP A 20 0.17 -9.91 -9.20
C ASP A 20 1.64 -10.37 -9.17
N GLY A 21 2.19 -10.56 -7.97
CA GLY A 21 3.62 -10.86 -7.75
C GLY A 21 4.59 -9.67 -7.83
N ASP A 22 4.16 -8.48 -8.24
CA ASP A 22 4.99 -7.27 -8.23
C ASP A 22 4.98 -6.58 -6.86
N TYR A 23 5.77 -7.13 -5.94
CA TYR A 23 5.86 -6.63 -4.56
C TYR A 23 6.38 -5.19 -4.46
N VAL A 24 7.23 -4.76 -5.38
CA VAL A 24 7.77 -3.39 -5.35
C VAL A 24 6.65 -2.40 -5.69
N PHE A 25 5.87 -2.69 -6.73
CA PHE A 25 4.70 -1.90 -7.06
C PHE A 25 3.68 -1.91 -5.91
N GLY A 26 3.32 -3.09 -5.41
CA GLY A 26 2.33 -3.22 -4.35
C GLY A 26 2.73 -2.50 -3.07
N ALA A 27 4.00 -2.61 -2.65
CA ALA A 27 4.51 -1.92 -1.47
C ALA A 27 4.47 -0.39 -1.63
N ASN A 28 4.84 0.13 -2.80
CA ASN A 28 4.80 1.57 -3.07
C ASN A 28 3.35 2.11 -3.05
N VAL A 29 2.42 1.40 -3.69
CA VAL A 29 1.00 1.81 -3.73
C VAL A 29 0.38 1.72 -2.33
N ALA A 30 0.57 0.62 -1.60
CA ALA A 30 0.03 0.44 -0.25
C ALA A 30 0.57 1.52 0.72
N GLY A 31 1.86 1.81 0.64
CA GLY A 31 2.48 2.88 1.43
C GLY A 31 1.96 4.26 1.07
N PHE A 32 1.81 4.54 -0.23
CA PHE A 32 1.26 5.81 -0.71
C PHE A 32 -0.18 6.04 -0.28
N LEU A 33 -1.07 5.06 -0.48
CA LEU A 33 -2.49 5.17 -0.12
C LEU A 33 -2.69 5.49 1.36
N LYS A 34 -1.94 4.82 2.24
CA LYS A 34 -2.00 5.08 3.69
C LYS A 34 -1.69 6.53 4.05
N ILE A 35 -0.69 7.12 3.39
CA ILE A 35 -0.32 8.52 3.63
C ILE A 35 -1.31 9.46 2.93
N ALA A 36 -1.71 9.17 1.70
CA ALA A 36 -2.67 9.97 0.96
C ALA A 36 -4.02 10.09 1.68
N GLU A 37 -4.54 8.98 2.23
CA GLU A 37 -5.75 8.98 3.06
C GLU A 37 -5.59 9.87 4.30
N ALA A 38 -4.44 9.77 4.99
CA ALA A 38 -4.16 10.60 6.16
C ALA A 38 -4.04 12.09 5.79
N MET A 39 -3.40 12.43 4.67
CA MET A 39 -3.28 13.81 4.18
C MET A 39 -4.65 14.38 3.79
N LEU A 40 -5.49 13.60 3.09
CA LEU A 40 -6.86 14.02 2.76
C LEU A 40 -7.71 14.25 4.00
N ALA A 41 -7.59 13.39 5.02
CA ALA A 41 -8.32 13.54 6.28
C ALA A 41 -7.87 14.77 7.09
N GLN A 42 -6.58 15.13 7.01
CA GLN A 42 -6.04 16.33 7.67
C GLN A 42 -6.39 17.62 6.93
N GLY A 43 -6.70 17.55 5.63
CA GLY A 43 -6.98 18.72 4.80
C GLY A 43 -5.72 19.49 4.43
N VAL A 44 -5.90 20.70 3.88
CA VAL A 44 -4.77 21.59 3.55
C VAL A 44 -4.40 22.38 4.81
N VAL A 45 -3.25 22.04 5.40
CA VAL A 45 -2.67 22.63 6.60
C VAL A 45 -1.28 23.18 6.36
#